data_AF-A0A7C6VQU8-F1
#
_entry.id   AF-A0A7C6VQU8-F1
#
_cell.length_a   1.000
_cell.length_b   1.000
_cell.length_c   1.000
_cell.angle_alpha   90.00
_cell.angle_beta   90.00
_cell.angle_gamma   90.00
#
_symmetry.space_group_name_H-M   'P 1'
#
loop_
_entity.id
_entity.type
_entity.pdbx_description
1 polymer ?
#
loop_
_entity_poly.entity_id
_entity_poly.type
_entity_poly.pdbx_seq_one_letter_code
_entity_poly.pdbx_strand_id
1 'polypeptide(L)'
;MTYTHPPRADLRRIHPLVDVPAAIKGASLERTAHHEAAHIVMMEWCGLTPTQATASAGRGSAEFDTTELDADEPAADHDGPLAAAQIAAIYHAGILAELIYTGHRWQGVTIRMASQDWKMARTILAPHFGAGLARHGFAQRTALAVLTKQWPRVQEIAAHLIEHGTWSPDDARAIA
;
A
#
# COMPACT_ATOMS: atom_id res chain seq x y z
N MET A 1 8.73 42.69 -6.58
CA MET A 1 8.17 41.50 -5.90
C MET A 1 9.27 40.81 -5.13
N THR A 2 9.18 40.79 -3.81
CA THR A 2 10.09 40.08 -2.92
C THR A 2 9.63 38.63 -2.79
N TYR A 3 10.49 37.68 -3.17
CA TYR A 3 10.19 36.25 -3.03
C TYR A 3 10.44 35.82 -1.59
N THR A 4 9.38 35.48 -0.85
CA THR A 4 9.48 34.93 0.50
C THR A 4 9.81 33.45 0.40
N HIS A 5 10.91 33.01 1.02
CA HIS A 5 11.18 31.56 1.11
C HIS A 5 10.00 30.86 1.82
N PRO A 6 9.56 29.68 1.34
CA PRO A 6 8.53 28.92 2.02
C PRO A 6 9.01 28.59 3.44
N PRO A 7 8.15 28.72 4.47
CA PRO A 7 8.45 28.33 5.85
C PRO A 7 9.20 27.00 5.93
N ARG A 8 10.10 26.86 6.90
CA ARG A 8 10.78 25.57 7.17
C ARG A 8 9.78 24.41 7.38
N ALA A 9 8.56 24.74 7.82
CA ALA A 9 7.43 23.82 7.94
C ALA A 9 6.92 23.27 6.60
N ASP A 10 7.13 23.99 5.49
CA ASP A 10 6.68 23.63 4.14
C ASP A 10 7.76 22.82 3.38
N LEU A 11 8.92 22.58 4.01
CA LEU A 11 9.98 21.78 3.43
C LEU A 11 9.58 20.30 3.41
N ARG A 12 9.70 19.68 2.23
CA ARG A 12 9.60 18.23 2.06
C ARG A 12 10.65 17.53 2.93
N ARG A 13 10.21 16.72 3.89
CA ARG A 13 11.09 15.72 4.51
C ARG A 13 11.53 14.77 3.39
N ILE A 14 12.77 14.92 2.95
CA ILE A 14 13.37 13.95 2.04
C ILE A 14 13.42 12.65 2.82
N HIS A 15 12.58 11.71 2.43
CA HIS A 15 12.59 10.38 3.01
C HIS A 15 13.75 9.63 2.34
N PRO A 16 14.79 9.23 3.10
CA PRO A 16 15.89 8.49 2.52
C PRO A 16 15.36 7.19 1.93
N LEU A 17 16.01 6.72 0.88
CA LEU A 17 15.88 5.32 0.48
C LEU A 17 16.49 4.47 1.59
N VAL A 18 15.75 3.47 2.06
CA VAL A 18 16.19 2.58 3.14
C VAL A 18 16.24 1.15 2.61
N ASP A 19 17.28 0.42 3.03
CA ASP A 19 17.43 -0.98 2.70
C ASP A 19 16.29 -1.83 3.26
N VAL A 20 15.86 -2.79 2.46
CA VAL A 20 14.90 -3.82 2.87
C VAL A 20 15.56 -4.68 3.97
N PRO A 21 14.99 -4.77 5.19
CA PRO A 21 15.53 -5.61 6.25
C PRO A 21 15.65 -7.07 5.82
N ALA A 22 16.67 -7.78 6.32
CA ALA A 22 16.88 -9.18 5.99
C ALA A 22 15.69 -10.08 6.36
N ALA A 23 14.98 -9.75 7.45
CA ALA A 23 13.80 -10.47 7.93
C ALA A 23 12.62 -10.49 6.94
N ILE A 24 12.56 -9.54 6.01
CA ILE A 24 11.52 -9.46 4.97
C ILE A 24 12.05 -9.88 3.59
N LYS A 25 13.13 -10.67 3.55
CA LYS A 25 13.67 -11.28 2.32
C LYS A 25 13.36 -12.79 2.32
N GLY A 26 13.39 -13.41 1.13
CA GLY A 26 13.16 -14.85 0.96
C GLY A 26 11.69 -15.23 0.92
N ALA A 27 11.36 -16.52 0.83
CA ALA A 27 9.98 -17.01 0.84
C ALA A 27 9.44 -17.15 2.27
N SER A 28 8.19 -16.77 2.51
CA SER A 28 7.45 -17.01 3.77
C SER A 28 5.96 -16.83 3.50
N LEU A 29 5.16 -17.83 3.85
CA LEU A 29 3.70 -17.80 3.66
C LEU A 29 3.08 -16.71 4.52
N GLU A 30 3.46 -16.65 5.79
CA GLU A 30 2.93 -15.71 6.76
C GLU A 30 3.18 -14.27 6.32
N ARG A 31 4.40 -14.00 5.84
CA ARG A 31 4.77 -12.68 5.38
C ARG A 31 4.02 -12.29 4.11
N THR A 32 3.87 -13.20 3.15
CA THR A 32 3.04 -12.97 1.96
C THR A 32 1.57 -12.78 2.33
N ALA A 33 1.03 -13.56 3.26
CA ALA A 33 -0.36 -13.41 3.69
C ALA A 33 -0.62 -12.02 4.30
N HIS A 34 0.29 -11.51 5.14
CA HIS A 34 0.19 -10.13 5.65
C HIS A 34 0.39 -9.08 4.54
N HIS A 35 1.23 -9.36 3.54
CA HIS A 35 1.43 -8.48 2.39
C HIS A 35 0.12 -8.29 1.62
N GLU A 36 -0.54 -9.39 1.24
CA GLU A 36 -1.77 -9.34 0.45
C GLU A 36 -2.96 -8.82 1.28
N ALA A 37 -3.06 -9.23 2.55
CA ALA A 37 -4.08 -8.71 3.46
C ALA A 37 -4.02 -7.18 3.60
N ALA A 38 -2.81 -6.60 3.56
CA ALA A 38 -2.65 -5.15 3.63
C ALA A 38 -3.11 -4.43 2.37
N HIS A 39 -2.97 -5.05 1.19
CA HIS A 39 -3.56 -4.53 -0.04
C HIS A 39 -5.08 -4.47 0.07
N ILE A 40 -5.71 -5.56 0.55
CA ILE A 40 -7.16 -5.61 0.76
C ILE A 40 -7.63 -4.50 1.71
N VAL A 41 -7.00 -4.37 2.88
CA VAL A 41 -7.37 -3.32 3.86
C VAL A 41 -7.20 -1.91 3.30
N MET A 42 -6.16 -1.68 2.48
CA MET A 42 -5.97 -0.39 1.83
C MET A 42 -6.99 -0.14 0.71
N MET A 43 -7.43 -1.18 -0.02
CA MET A 43 -8.52 -1.07 -0.99
C MET A 43 -9.83 -0.69 -0.28
N GLU A 44 -10.19 -1.41 0.79
CA GLU A 44 -11.37 -1.12 1.64
C GLU A 44 -11.34 0.33 2.15
N TRP A 45 -10.17 0.80 2.62
CA TRP A 45 -10.01 2.19 3.11
C TRP A 45 -10.16 3.24 2.01
N CYS A 46 -9.74 2.94 0.79
CA CYS A 46 -9.91 3.80 -0.38
C CYS A 46 -11.34 3.77 -0.95
N GLY A 47 -12.24 2.95 -0.39
CA GLY A 47 -13.60 2.78 -0.88
C GLY A 47 -13.71 1.91 -2.13
N LEU A 48 -12.66 1.13 -2.44
CA LEU A 48 -12.70 0.12 -3.50
C LEU A 48 -13.21 -1.20 -2.94
N THR A 49 -13.96 -1.94 -3.75
CA THR A 49 -14.43 -3.28 -3.37
C THR A 49 -13.38 -4.35 -3.74
N PRO A 50 -12.68 -4.95 -2.75
CA PRO A 50 -11.78 -6.07 -3.03
C PRO A 50 -12.60 -7.30 -3.42
N THR A 51 -12.10 -8.10 -4.35
CA THR A 51 -12.79 -9.30 -4.86
C THR A 51 -12.15 -10.58 -4.36
N GLN A 52 -10.81 -10.61 -4.28
CA GLN A 52 -10.07 -11.79 -3.88
C GLN A 52 -8.66 -11.44 -3.41
N ALA A 53 -8.10 -12.26 -2.52
CA ALA A 53 -6.66 -12.35 -2.31
C ALA A 53 -6.18 -13.81 -2.31
N THR A 54 -4.93 -14.02 -2.71
CA THR A 54 -4.26 -15.33 -2.66
C THR A 54 -2.88 -15.19 -2.05
N ALA A 55 -2.42 -16.19 -1.28
CA ALA A 55 -1.08 -16.18 -0.70
C ALA A 55 -0.40 -17.55 -0.77
N SER A 56 0.87 -17.52 -1.12
CA SER A 56 1.80 -18.66 -1.04
C SER A 56 3.14 -18.16 -0.50
N ALA A 57 4.06 -19.08 -0.18
CA ALA A 57 5.36 -18.69 0.36
C ALA A 57 6.18 -17.76 -0.56
N GLY A 58 5.97 -17.82 -1.88
CA GLY A 58 6.75 -17.04 -2.86
C GLY A 58 5.97 -16.00 -3.64
N ARG A 59 4.64 -16.01 -3.58
CA ARG A 59 3.77 -15.17 -4.42
C ARG A 59 2.41 -14.97 -3.76
N GLY A 60 1.83 -13.80 -3.94
CA GLY A 60 0.42 -13.54 -3.68
C GLY A 60 -0.18 -12.63 -4.73
N SER A 61 -1.48 -12.39 -4.59
CA SER A 61 -2.21 -11.37 -5.33
C SER A 61 -3.36 -10.83 -4.48
N ALA A 62 -3.71 -9.57 -4.71
CA ALA A 62 -4.93 -8.94 -4.21
C ALA A 62 -5.62 -8.24 -5.39
N GLU A 63 -6.91 -8.50 -5.53
CA GLU A 63 -7.74 -8.09 -6.67
C GLU A 63 -8.92 -7.26 -6.17
N PHE A 64 -9.39 -6.35 -7.03
CA PHE A 64 -10.57 -5.51 -6.80
C PHE A 64 -11.35 -5.37 -8.10
N ASP A 65 -12.62 -4.98 -8.00
CA ASP A 65 -13.47 -4.79 -9.16
C ASP A 65 -13.06 -3.52 -9.92
N THR A 66 -12.51 -3.68 -11.12
CA THR A 66 -12.07 -2.55 -11.94
C THR A 66 -13.22 -1.77 -12.57
N THR A 67 -14.44 -2.33 -12.59
CA THR A 67 -15.61 -1.64 -13.16
C THR A 67 -16.05 -0.44 -12.31
N GLU A 68 -15.64 -0.37 -11.04
CA GLU A 68 -15.83 0.81 -10.19
C GLU A 68 -15.05 2.04 -10.69
N LEU A 69 -14.05 1.85 -11.54
CA LEU A 69 -13.25 2.95 -12.10
C LEU A 69 -13.88 3.57 -13.36
N ASP A 70 -14.93 2.96 -13.92
CA ASP A 70 -15.59 3.40 -15.16
C ASP A 70 -16.73 4.42 -14.91
N ALA A 71 -16.97 4.80 -13.66
CA ALA A 71 -17.96 5.83 -13.31
C ALA A 71 -17.40 7.23 -13.61
N ASP A 72 -17.58 7.66 -14.87
CA ASP A 72 -17.19 8.97 -15.42
C ASP A 72 -17.92 10.15 -14.75
N GLU A 73 -17.44 10.59 -13.58
CA GLU A 73 -17.59 12.00 -13.19
C GLU A 73 -16.29 12.75 -13.54
N PRO A 74 -16.37 13.96 -14.12
CA PRO A 74 -15.18 14.75 -14.39
C PRO A 74 -14.49 15.11 -13.06
N ALA A 75 -13.33 14.48 -12.82
CA ALA A 75 -12.50 14.73 -11.64
C ALA A 75 -12.21 16.24 -11.51
N ALA A 76 -12.37 16.80 -10.31
CA ALA A 76 -11.87 18.14 -10.06
C ALA A 76 -10.33 18.15 -10.18
N ASP A 77 -9.74 19.30 -10.52
CA ASP A 77 -8.29 19.41 -10.78
C ASP A 77 -7.37 18.88 -9.65
N HIS A 78 -7.88 18.80 -8.41
CA HIS A 78 -7.17 18.31 -7.23
C HIS A 78 -7.44 16.84 -6.87
N ASP A 79 -8.43 16.20 -7.49
CA ASP A 79 -8.81 14.81 -7.21
C ASP A 79 -7.79 13.84 -7.80
N GLY A 80 -7.21 14.16 -8.97
CA GLY A 80 -6.22 13.32 -9.64
C GLY A 80 -4.96 13.03 -8.80
N PRO A 81 -4.25 14.06 -8.29
CA PRO A 81 -3.09 13.85 -7.42
C PRO A 81 -3.42 13.10 -6.12
N LEU A 82 -4.58 13.36 -5.51
CA LEU A 82 -5.00 12.68 -4.28
C LEU A 82 -5.30 11.20 -4.55
N ALA A 83 -6.10 10.90 -5.57
CA ALA A 83 -6.40 9.54 -5.99
C ALA A 83 -5.11 8.77 -6.34
N ALA A 84 -4.19 9.39 -7.09
CA ALA A 84 -2.90 8.79 -7.40
C ALA A 84 -2.08 8.45 -6.14
N ALA A 85 -2.13 9.31 -5.10
CA ALA A 85 -1.47 9.05 -3.83
C ALA A 85 -2.13 7.91 -3.03
N GLN A 86 -3.46 7.81 -3.07
CA GLN A 86 -4.23 6.73 -2.43
C GLN A 86 -3.98 5.38 -3.10
N ILE A 87 -4.05 5.32 -4.44
CA ILE A 87 -3.73 4.10 -5.19
C ILE A 87 -2.27 3.69 -4.98
N ALA A 88 -1.34 4.65 -4.96
CA ALA A 88 0.05 4.32 -4.64
C ALA A 88 0.21 3.81 -3.20
N ALA A 89 -0.59 4.30 -2.24
CA ALA A 89 -0.58 3.78 -0.88
C ALA A 89 -1.08 2.33 -0.83
N ILE A 90 -2.07 1.95 -1.65
CA ILE A 90 -2.46 0.54 -1.85
C ILE A 90 -1.25 -0.27 -2.29
N TYR A 91 -0.54 0.14 -3.34
CA TYR A 91 0.64 -0.60 -3.81
C TYR A 91 1.79 -0.67 -2.80
N HIS A 92 1.96 0.33 -1.93
CA HIS A 92 2.97 0.25 -0.87
C HIS A 92 2.51 -0.58 0.34
N ALA A 93 1.21 -0.87 0.48
CA ALA A 93 0.65 -1.50 1.67
C ALA A 93 1.36 -2.80 2.05
N GLY A 94 1.63 -3.65 1.05
CA GLY A 94 2.26 -4.95 1.26
C GLY A 94 3.61 -4.86 1.95
N ILE A 95 4.58 -4.09 1.41
CA ILE A 95 5.91 -3.98 2.03
C ILE A 95 5.87 -3.32 3.41
N LEU A 96 4.88 -2.45 3.68
CA LEU A 96 4.69 -1.84 4.98
C LEU A 96 4.15 -2.85 6.00
N ALA A 97 3.20 -3.70 5.61
CA ALA A 97 2.68 -4.75 6.47
C ALA A 97 3.74 -5.80 6.81
N GLU A 98 4.64 -6.12 5.88
CA GLU A 98 5.77 -7.01 6.16
C GLU A 98 6.72 -6.43 7.22
N LEU A 99 6.95 -5.11 7.20
CA LEU A 99 7.73 -4.42 8.24
C LEU A 99 7.01 -4.51 9.59
N ILE A 100 5.70 -4.23 9.64
CA ILE A 100 4.91 -4.30 10.87
C ILE A 100 4.92 -5.72 11.43
N TYR A 101 4.60 -6.72 10.60
CA TYR A 101 4.57 -8.13 10.97
C TYR A 101 5.91 -8.62 11.55
N THR A 102 7.03 -8.20 10.96
CA THR A 102 8.37 -8.56 11.44
C THR A 102 8.92 -7.65 12.53
N GLY A 103 8.11 -6.72 13.07
CA GLY A 103 8.50 -5.82 14.16
C GLY A 103 9.50 -4.71 13.78
N HIS A 104 9.68 -4.44 12.48
CA HIS A 104 10.57 -3.38 12.00
C HIS A 104 9.85 -2.04 11.90
N ARG A 105 10.52 -0.98 12.34
CA ARG A 105 10.02 0.40 12.17
C ARG A 105 10.30 0.89 10.75
N TRP A 106 9.36 1.66 10.20
CA TRP A 106 9.59 2.41 8.98
C TRP A 106 10.57 3.56 9.23
N GLN A 107 11.67 3.62 8.46
CA GLN A 107 12.73 4.63 8.62
C GLN A 107 12.88 5.56 7.40
N GLY A 108 12.17 5.26 6.32
CA GLY A 108 12.26 5.96 5.04
C GLY A 108 11.66 5.11 3.92
N VAL A 109 11.79 5.55 2.68
CA VAL A 109 11.19 4.84 1.54
C VAL A 109 11.84 3.46 1.40
N THR A 110 11.07 2.41 1.68
CA THR A 110 11.51 1.01 1.56
C THR A 110 10.99 0.45 0.24
N ILE A 111 11.86 -0.10 -0.61
CA ILE A 111 11.48 -0.58 -1.94
C ILE A 111 12.14 -1.91 -2.29
N ARG A 112 11.40 -2.75 -3.00
CA ARG A 112 11.96 -3.85 -3.79
C ARG A 112 11.98 -3.42 -5.24
N MET A 113 13.15 -3.16 -5.82
CA MET A 113 13.25 -2.62 -7.18
C MET A 113 12.56 -3.49 -8.24
N ALA A 114 12.52 -4.81 -8.04
CA ALA A 114 11.86 -5.74 -8.94
C ALA A 114 10.34 -5.89 -8.70
N SER A 115 9.79 -5.36 -7.59
CA SER A 115 8.37 -5.48 -7.25
C SER A 115 7.48 -4.81 -8.29
N GLN A 116 6.35 -5.46 -8.58
CA GLN A 116 5.34 -4.91 -9.46
C GLN A 116 4.65 -3.71 -8.79
N ASP A 117 4.37 -3.77 -7.50
CA ASP A 117 3.75 -2.68 -6.74
C ASP A 117 4.60 -1.41 -6.77
N TRP A 118 5.93 -1.55 -6.67
CA TRP A 118 6.84 -0.42 -6.86
C TRP A 118 6.71 0.19 -8.26
N LYS A 119 6.69 -0.65 -9.30
CA LYS A 119 6.55 -0.19 -10.69
C LYS A 119 5.22 0.51 -10.91
N MET A 120 4.12 -0.05 -10.41
CA MET A 120 2.77 0.51 -10.52
C MET A 120 2.66 1.84 -9.77
N ALA A 121 3.09 1.88 -8.51
CA ALA A 121 3.10 3.12 -7.73
C ALA A 121 3.93 4.22 -8.42
N ARG A 122 5.06 3.86 -9.04
CA ARG A 122 5.89 4.82 -9.79
C ARG A 122 5.17 5.34 -11.03
N THR A 123 4.53 4.46 -11.79
CA THR A 123 3.76 4.83 -12.99
C THR A 123 2.62 5.79 -12.65
N ILE A 124 1.91 5.52 -11.57
CA ILE A 124 0.75 6.33 -11.15
C ILE A 124 1.18 7.67 -10.56
N LEU A 125 2.25 7.70 -9.76
CA LEU A 125 2.67 8.95 -9.12
C LEU A 125 3.44 9.89 -10.04
N ALA A 126 4.10 9.39 -11.10
CA ALA A 126 5.00 10.19 -11.92
C ALA A 126 4.30 11.37 -12.65
N PRO A 127 3.12 11.19 -13.27
CA PRO A 127 2.41 12.29 -13.95
C PRO A 127 2.03 13.44 -13.02
N HIS A 128 1.72 13.15 -11.75
CA HIS A 128 1.21 14.15 -10.81
C HIS A 128 2.31 14.81 -9.94
N PHE A 129 3.39 14.09 -9.65
CA PHE A 129 4.38 14.51 -8.66
C PHE A 129 5.84 14.41 -9.13
N GLY A 130 6.07 14.04 -10.39
CA GLY A 130 7.40 13.86 -10.98
C GLY A 130 8.13 12.61 -10.48
N ALA A 131 9.46 12.54 -10.68
CA ALA A 131 10.25 11.33 -10.44
C ALA A 131 10.89 11.18 -9.04
N GLY A 132 10.75 12.16 -8.14
CA GLY A 132 11.44 12.18 -6.83
C GLY A 132 10.78 11.37 -5.70
N LEU A 133 11.56 10.77 -4.80
CA LEU A 133 11.11 9.80 -3.77
C LEU A 133 10.07 10.33 -2.76
N ALA A 134 9.91 11.64 -2.59
CA ALA A 134 9.00 12.23 -1.62
C ALA A 134 7.55 11.73 -1.75
N ARG A 135 7.07 11.55 -2.99
CA ARG A 135 5.72 11.03 -3.29
C ARG A 135 5.51 9.59 -2.79
N HIS A 136 6.55 8.76 -2.90
CA HIS A 136 6.53 7.40 -2.36
C HIS A 136 6.58 7.41 -0.84
N GLY A 137 7.39 8.30 -0.24
CA GLY A 137 7.42 8.47 1.21
C GLY A 137 6.07 8.92 1.77
N PHE A 138 5.37 9.82 1.09
CA PHE A 138 4.00 10.19 1.45
C PHE A 138 3.05 8.99 1.41
N ALA A 139 2.99 8.28 0.28
CA ALA A 139 2.13 7.11 0.11
C ALA A 139 2.43 5.99 1.13
N GLN A 140 3.71 5.71 1.40
CA GLN A 140 4.12 4.73 2.42
C GLN A 140 3.71 5.14 3.84
N ARG A 141 3.78 6.43 4.18
CA ARG A 141 3.32 6.93 5.48
C ARG A 141 1.81 6.88 5.61
N THR A 142 1.07 7.14 4.53
CA THR A 142 -0.38 6.97 4.49
C THR A 142 -0.75 5.52 4.75
N ALA A 143 -0.15 4.58 4.01
CA ALA A 143 -0.35 3.14 4.23
C ALA A 143 0.01 2.73 5.66
N LEU A 144 1.18 3.15 6.17
CA LEU A 144 1.61 2.85 7.54
C LEU A 144 0.59 3.35 8.58
N ALA A 145 0.06 4.56 8.43
CA ALA A 145 -0.90 5.14 9.36
C ALA A 145 -2.22 4.36 9.37
N VAL A 146 -2.73 3.99 8.18
CA VAL A 146 -3.96 3.18 8.04
C VAL A 146 -3.73 1.78 8.60
N LEU A 147 -2.69 1.08 8.16
CA LEU A 147 -2.41 -0.31 8.55
C LEU A 147 -2.11 -0.45 10.04
N THR A 148 -1.47 0.54 10.68
CA THR A 148 -1.25 0.50 12.13
C THR A 148 -2.58 0.56 12.89
N LYS A 149 -3.55 1.35 12.40
CA LYS A 149 -4.87 1.46 13.01
C LYS A 149 -5.76 0.24 12.72
N GLN A 150 -5.66 -0.28 11.50
CA GLN A 150 -6.46 -1.42 11.00
C GLN A 150 -5.72 -2.76 11.10
N TRP A 151 -4.66 -2.83 11.91
CA TRP A 151 -3.85 -4.03 12.02
C TRP A 151 -4.65 -5.29 12.40
N PRO A 152 -5.65 -5.23 13.31
CA PRO A 152 -6.49 -6.39 13.58
C PRO A 152 -7.19 -6.96 12.34
N ARG A 153 -7.67 -6.10 11.43
CA ARG A 153 -8.28 -6.52 10.16
C ARG A 153 -7.27 -7.17 9.21
N VAL A 154 -6.05 -6.63 9.17
CA VAL A 154 -4.95 -7.25 8.40
C VAL A 154 -4.64 -8.65 8.94
N GLN A 155 -4.57 -8.80 10.27
CA GLN A 155 -4.28 -10.10 10.90
C GLN A 155 -5.40 -11.12 10.65
N GLU A 156 -6.66 -10.70 10.67
CA GLU A 156 -7.81 -11.54 10.36
C GLU A 156 -7.72 -12.10 8.94
N ILE A 157 -7.55 -11.24 7.94
CA ILE A 157 -7.44 -11.66 6.52
C ILE A 157 -6.17 -12.50 6.32
N ALA A 158 -5.05 -12.13 6.94
CA ALA A 158 -3.81 -12.88 6.84
C ALA A 158 -3.95 -14.29 7.45
N ALA A 159 -4.65 -14.44 8.57
CA ALA A 159 -4.91 -15.75 9.17
C ALA A 159 -5.72 -16.65 8.20
N HIS A 160 -6.76 -16.09 7.58
CA HIS A 160 -7.54 -16.80 6.57
C HIS A 160 -6.69 -17.22 5.36
N LEU A 161 -5.84 -16.32 4.87
CA LEU A 161 -4.90 -16.60 3.78
C LEU A 161 -3.86 -17.68 4.14
N ILE A 162 -3.40 -17.72 5.40
CA ILE A 162 -2.46 -18.76 5.87
C ILE A 162 -3.16 -20.13 5.92
N GLU A 163 -4.40 -20.17 6.40
CA GLU A 163 -5.15 -21.43 6.56
C GLU A 163 -5.66 -21.99 5.24
N HIS A 164 -6.20 -21.13 4.37
CA HIS A 164 -6.92 -21.55 3.17
C HIS A 164 -6.18 -21.25 1.87
N GLY A 165 -5.12 -20.44 1.90
CA GLY A 165 -4.38 -19.99 0.71
C GLY A 165 -5.10 -18.91 -0.11
N THR A 166 -6.39 -18.69 0.13
CA THR A 166 -7.24 -17.72 -0.56
C THR A 166 -8.16 -17.00 0.43
N TRP A 167 -8.60 -15.81 0.06
CA TRP A 167 -9.61 -15.03 0.79
C TRP A 167 -10.54 -14.33 -0.21
N SER A 168 -11.82 -14.27 0.13
CA SER A 168 -12.81 -13.43 -0.55
C SER A 168 -13.70 -12.72 0.48
N PRO A 169 -14.39 -11.63 0.10
CA PRO A 169 -15.31 -10.92 1.00
C PRO A 169 -16.44 -11.80 1.56
N ASP A 170 -16.88 -12.82 0.81
CA ASP A 170 -17.95 -13.72 1.22
C ASP A 170 -17.51 -14.71 2.30
N ASP A 171 -16.24 -15.14 2.26
CA ASP A 171 -15.65 -16.01 3.29
C ASP A 171 -15.63 -15.32 4.66
N ALA A 172 -15.34 -14.00 4.66
CA ALA A 172 -15.31 -13.20 5.88
C ALA A 172 -16.68 -13.02 6.54
N ARG A 173 -17.78 -13.11 5.75
CA ARG A 173 -19.16 -13.00 6.27
C ARG A 173 -19.71 -14.30 6.85
N ALA A 174 -19.11 -15.44 6.53
CA ALA A 174 -19.53 -16.74 7.04
C ALA A 174 -19.04 -17.02 8.48
N ILE A 175 -18.14 -16.18 9.01
CA ILE A 175 -17.45 -16.36 10.30
C ILE A 175 -17.89 -15.31 11.35
N ALA A 176 -18.68 -14.31 10.96
CA ALA A 176 -19.23 -13.25 11.84
C ALA A 176 -20.65 -13.56 12.33
#